data_AF-A0A0A1ZAL4-F1
#
_entry.id   AF-A0A0A1ZAL4-F1
#
_cell.length_a   1.000
_cell.length_b   1.000
_cell.length_c   1.000
_cell.angle_alpha   90.00
_cell.angle_beta   90.00
_cell.angle_gamma   90.00
#
_symmetry.space_group_name_H-M   'P 1'
#
loop_
_entity.id
_entity.type
_entity.pdbx_description
1 polymer ?
#
loop_
_entity_poly.entity_id
_entity_poly.type
_entity_poly.pdbx_seq_one_letter_code
_entity_poly.pdbx_strand_id
1 'polypeptide(L)'
;MAKKELKKVFNLNSYEWWRNHRRIVTFNLFLFIFAFYLGTPFHNETKVKDTCAKLNSSYQITGDEAMKKLNLKKIKNYNNRELANYYCERYLGIK
;
A
#
# COMPACT_ATOMS: atom_id res chain seq x y z
N MET A 1 -7.48 51.47 20.98
CA MET A 1 -6.29 51.39 20.08
C MET A 1 -5.82 49.96 19.81
N ALA A 2 -6.03 48.98 20.72
CA ALA A 2 -5.56 47.59 20.56
C ALA A 2 -6.08 46.83 19.32
N LYS A 3 -7.32 47.08 18.85
CA LYS A 3 -7.95 46.31 17.76
C LYS A 3 -7.33 46.58 16.37
N LYS A 4 -6.74 47.76 16.17
CA LYS A 4 -6.12 48.18 14.89
C LYS A 4 -4.72 47.59 14.72
N GLU A 5 -3.95 47.53 15.80
CA GLU A 5 -2.61 46.93 15.83
C GLU A 5 -2.65 45.41 15.64
N LEU A 6 -3.58 44.72 16.33
CA LEU A 6 -3.78 43.27 16.13
C LEU A 6 -4.15 42.92 14.69
N LYS A 7 -5.00 43.71 14.05
CA LYS A 7 -5.39 43.48 12.65
C LYS A 7 -4.21 43.71 11.69
N LYS A 8 -3.27 44.60 12.00
CA LYS A 8 -2.11 44.91 11.16
C LYS A 8 -1.05 43.80 11.20
N VAL A 9 -0.81 43.22 12.37
CA VAL A 9 0.12 42.09 12.57
C VAL A 9 -0.39 40.82 11.87
N PHE A 10 -1.70 40.54 11.95
CA PHE A 10 -2.26 39.36 11.29
C PHE A 10 -2.44 39.55 9.77
N ASN A 11 -2.72 40.75 9.25
CA ASN A 11 -3.18 40.90 7.87
C ASN A 11 -2.07 41.07 6.81
N LEU A 12 -0.83 41.36 7.19
CA LEU A 12 0.29 41.49 6.22
C LEU A 12 1.14 40.22 6.10
N ASN A 13 1.21 39.40 7.14
CA ASN A 13 1.95 38.13 7.10
C ASN A 13 1.06 36.91 6.75
N SER A 14 -0.28 37.02 6.90
CA SER A 14 -1.17 35.86 6.65
C SER A 14 -1.22 35.42 5.18
N TYR A 15 -1.07 36.34 4.22
CA TYR A 15 -1.12 35.97 2.80
C TYR A 15 0.15 35.24 2.35
N GLU A 16 1.33 35.75 2.71
CA GLU A 16 2.60 35.07 2.44
C GLU A 16 2.74 33.77 3.22
N TRP A 17 2.33 33.77 4.49
CA TRP A 17 2.26 32.57 5.31
C TRP A 17 1.35 31.52 4.68
N TRP A 18 0.15 31.88 4.25
CA TRP A 18 -0.79 30.96 3.59
C TRP A 18 -0.26 30.45 2.25
N ARG A 19 0.43 31.30 1.48
CA ARG A 19 1.05 30.92 0.21
C ARG A 19 2.18 29.92 0.42
N ASN A 20 3.03 30.13 1.42
CA ASN A 20 4.13 29.23 1.74
C ASN A 20 3.61 27.93 2.37
N HIS A 21 2.60 28.02 3.23
CA HIS A 21 1.95 26.86 3.82
C HIS A 21 1.29 25.98 2.76
N ARG A 22 0.59 26.57 1.77
CA ARG A 22 0.01 25.83 0.65
C ARG A 22 1.08 25.08 -0.16
N ARG A 23 2.25 25.68 -0.37
CA ARG A 23 3.37 25.04 -1.07
C ARG A 23 3.92 23.84 -0.28
N ILE A 24 4.09 23.98 1.02
CA ILE A 24 4.57 22.90 1.89
C ILE A 24 3.55 21.75 1.96
N VAL A 25 2.26 22.08 2.14
CA VAL A 25 1.19 21.08 2.22
C VAL A 25 1.06 20.31 0.91
N THR A 26 1.04 21.01 -0.23
CA THR A 26 0.95 20.36 -1.55
C THR A 26 2.16 19.49 -1.85
N PHE A 27 3.38 19.95 -1.53
CA PHE A 27 4.59 19.16 -1.73
C PHE A 27 4.62 17.92 -0.83
N ASN A 28 4.30 18.05 0.45
CA ASN A 28 4.23 16.89 1.35
C ASN A 28 3.13 15.91 0.96
N LEU A 29 1.96 16.41 0.54
CA LEU A 29 0.88 15.58 0.05
C LEU A 29 1.31 14.80 -1.19
N PHE A 30 1.98 15.46 -2.13
CA PHE A 30 2.55 14.82 -3.31
C PHE A 30 3.55 13.72 -2.93
N LEU A 31 4.48 14.00 -2.01
CA LEU A 31 5.44 13.00 -1.53
C LEU A 31 4.76 11.81 -0.86
N PHE A 32 3.73 12.03 -0.06
CA PHE A 32 2.99 10.95 0.60
C PHE A 32 2.29 10.05 -0.42
N ILE A 33 1.59 10.64 -1.40
CA ILE A 33 0.94 9.90 -2.49
C ILE A 33 1.98 9.13 -3.31
N PHE A 34 3.10 9.77 -3.64
CA PHE A 34 4.19 9.17 -4.41
C PHE A 34 4.84 7.98 -3.68
N ALA A 35 5.14 8.14 -2.39
CA ALA A 35 5.69 7.08 -1.56
C ALA A 35 4.71 5.90 -1.43
N PHE A 36 3.42 6.18 -1.23
CA PHE A 36 2.41 5.14 -1.18
C PHE A 36 2.28 4.40 -2.52
N TYR A 37 2.24 5.15 -3.63
CA TYR A 37 2.18 4.56 -4.97
C TYR A 37 3.36 3.61 -5.23
N LEU A 38 4.58 4.02 -4.91
CA LEU A 38 5.77 3.18 -5.07
C LEU A 38 5.84 2.03 -4.06
N GLY A 39 5.36 2.21 -2.82
CA GLY A 39 5.41 1.18 -1.77
C GLY A 39 4.34 0.09 -1.90
N THR A 40 3.19 0.40 -2.49
CA THR A 40 2.08 -0.56 -2.67
C THR A 40 2.46 -1.83 -3.45
N PRO A 41 3.19 -1.78 -4.59
CA PRO A 41 3.59 -3.02 -5.28
C PRO A 41 4.47 -3.89 -4.38
N PHE A 42 5.50 -3.34 -3.72
CA PHE A 42 6.37 -4.11 -2.82
C PHE A 42 5.60 -4.79 -1.68
N HIS A 43 4.62 -4.09 -1.11
CA HIS A 43 3.83 -4.66 -0.03
C HIS A 43 2.95 -5.83 -0.50
N ASN A 44 2.41 -5.73 -1.71
CA ASN A 44 1.64 -6.82 -2.33
C ASN A 44 2.54 -8.00 -2.70
N GLU A 45 3.72 -7.75 -3.28
CA GLU A 45 4.68 -8.81 -3.61
C GLU A 45 5.12 -9.57 -2.36
N THR A 46 5.41 -8.85 -1.28
CA THR A 46 5.82 -9.46 -0.01
C THR A 46 4.72 -10.35 0.56
N LYS A 47 3.44 -9.93 0.48
CA LYS A 47 2.30 -10.74 0.91
C LYS A 47 2.14 -12.02 0.10
N VAL A 48 2.32 -11.94 -1.22
CA VAL A 48 2.26 -13.12 -2.09
C VAL A 48 3.40 -14.08 -1.75
N LYS A 49 4.64 -13.58 -1.64
CA LYS A 49 5.81 -14.39 -1.25
C LYS A 49 5.65 -15.05 0.12
N ASP A 50 5.17 -14.31 1.12
CA ASP A 50 4.92 -14.85 2.47
C ASP A 50 3.82 -15.93 2.46
N THR A 51 2.74 -15.70 1.70
CA THR A 51 1.67 -16.71 1.55
C THR A 51 2.20 -17.97 0.86
N CYS A 52 2.98 -17.82 -0.21
CA CYS A 52 3.58 -18.95 -0.91
C CYS A 52 4.61 -19.70 -0.05
N ALA A 53 5.43 -18.97 0.71
CA ALA A 53 6.37 -19.56 1.66
C ALA A 53 5.63 -20.38 2.72
N LYS A 54 4.57 -19.83 3.34
CA LYS A 54 3.74 -20.53 4.34
C LYS A 54 2.99 -21.73 3.76
N LEU A 55 2.57 -21.65 2.50
CA LEU A 55 1.93 -22.77 1.81
C LEU A 55 2.93 -23.92 1.64
N ASN A 56 4.17 -23.61 1.26
CA ASN A 56 5.23 -24.59 1.03
C ASN A 56 5.85 -25.13 2.34
N SER A 57 6.05 -24.26 3.34
CA SER A 57 6.66 -24.63 4.62
C SER A 57 5.64 -25.27 5.56
N SER A 58 5.77 -26.58 5.76
CA SER A 58 5.12 -27.34 6.83
C SER A 58 3.58 -27.25 6.89
N TYR A 59 2.91 -26.99 5.76
CA TYR A 59 1.45 -26.92 5.69
C TYR A 59 0.84 -25.92 6.69
N GLN A 60 1.55 -24.83 7.02
CA GLN A 60 1.06 -23.84 7.99
C GLN A 60 -0.27 -23.21 7.59
N ILE A 61 -0.57 -23.17 6.29
CA ILE A 61 -1.86 -22.73 5.75
C ILE A 61 -2.49 -23.78 4.83
N THR A 62 -3.82 -23.82 4.82
CA THR A 62 -4.60 -24.69 3.92
C THR A 62 -4.65 -24.12 2.50
N GLY A 63 -4.94 -24.97 1.51
CA GLY A 63 -5.09 -24.55 0.11
C GLY A 63 -6.22 -23.52 -0.08
N ASP A 64 -7.34 -23.70 0.63
CA ASP A 64 -8.45 -22.73 0.61
C ASP A 64 -8.05 -21.36 1.17
N GLU A 65 -7.27 -21.34 2.25
CA GLU A 65 -6.79 -20.10 2.84
C GLU A 65 -5.79 -19.39 1.94
N ALA A 66 -4.90 -20.14 1.28
CA ALA A 66 -3.97 -19.60 0.29
C ALA A 66 -4.71 -19.03 -0.93
N MET A 67 -5.70 -19.75 -1.47
CA MET A 67 -6.56 -19.26 -2.56
C MET A 67 -7.21 -17.93 -2.23
N LYS A 68 -7.71 -17.77 -0.99
CA LYS A 68 -8.31 -16.52 -0.52
C LYS A 68 -7.28 -15.39 -0.39
N LYS A 69 -6.11 -15.65 0.21
CA LYS A 69 -5.03 -14.66 0.37
C LYS A 69 -4.44 -14.21 -0.98
N LEU A 70 -4.39 -15.11 -1.95
CA LEU A 70 -3.92 -14.85 -3.32
C LEU A 70 -5.04 -14.32 -4.24
N ASN A 71 -6.28 -14.14 -3.74
CA ASN A 71 -7.45 -13.73 -4.53
C ASN A 71 -7.67 -14.57 -5.81
N LEU A 72 -7.39 -15.87 -5.73
CA LEU A 72 -7.55 -16.80 -6.85
C LEU A 72 -8.99 -17.31 -6.94
N LYS A 73 -9.49 -17.48 -8.16
CA LYS A 73 -10.80 -18.07 -8.41
C LYS A 73 -10.71 -19.59 -8.35
N LYS A 74 -11.66 -20.24 -7.66
CA LYS A 74 -11.76 -21.69 -7.64
C LYS A 74 -12.10 -22.22 -9.04
N ILE A 75 -11.41 -23.28 -9.44
CA ILE A 75 -11.63 -23.97 -10.72
C ILE A 75 -12.28 -25.32 -10.41
N LYS A 76 -13.36 -25.66 -11.13
CA LYS A 76 -13.98 -26.99 -10.99
C LYS A 76 -12.98 -28.06 -11.44
N ASN A 77 -12.89 -29.15 -10.69
CA ASN A 77 -11.97 -30.28 -10.90
C ASN A 77 -10.50 -30.07 -10.53
N TYR A 78 -10.15 -28.98 -9.82
CA TYR A 78 -8.78 -28.78 -9.33
C TYR A 78 -8.74 -28.71 -7.81
N ASN A 79 -7.71 -29.30 -7.20
CA ASN A 79 -7.46 -29.12 -5.78
C ASN A 79 -6.98 -27.68 -5.54
N ASN A 80 -7.64 -26.97 -4.61
CA ASN A 80 -7.30 -25.59 -4.24
C ASN A 80 -5.84 -25.44 -3.81
N ARG A 81 -5.25 -26.48 -3.21
CA ARG A 81 -3.84 -26.49 -2.80
C ARG A 81 -2.89 -26.57 -3.99
N GLU A 82 -3.17 -27.45 -4.96
CA GLU A 82 -2.36 -27.58 -6.18
C GLU A 82 -2.45 -26.33 -7.03
N LEU A 83 -3.65 -25.73 -7.13
CA LEU A 83 -3.84 -24.48 -7.87
C LEU A 83 -3.04 -23.33 -7.25
N ALA A 84 -3.05 -23.22 -5.92
CA ALA A 84 -2.26 -22.23 -5.21
C ALA A 84 -0.74 -22.47 -5.34
N ASN A 85 -0.29 -23.73 -5.28
CA ASN A 85 1.12 -24.10 -5.50
C ASN A 85 1.57 -23.74 -6.92
N TYR A 86 0.79 -24.10 -7.94
CA TYR A 86 1.07 -23.75 -9.33
C TYR A 86 1.20 -22.24 -9.53
N TYR A 87 0.32 -21.45 -8.90
CA TYR A 87 0.42 -19.99 -8.92
C TYR A 87 1.71 -19.51 -8.25
N CYS A 88 2.06 -20.07 -7.09
CA CYS A 88 3.27 -19.72 -6.35
C CYS A 88 4.56 -20.06 -7.09
N GLU A 89 4.66 -21.23 -7.72
CA GLU A 89 5.81 -21.61 -8.56
C GLU A 89 6.00 -20.63 -9.72
N ARG A 90 4.90 -20.32 -10.43
CA ARG A 90 4.91 -19.36 -11.53
C ARG A 90 5.28 -17.95 -11.07
N TYR A 91 4.81 -17.53 -9.90
CA TYR A 91 5.07 -16.20 -9.33
C TYR A 91 6.51 -16.06 -8.84
N LEU A 92 7.07 -17.11 -8.24
CA LEU A 92 8.44 -17.13 -7.73
C LEU A 92 9.49 -17.41 -8.83
N GLY A 93 9.06 -17.84 -10.02
CA GLY A 93 9.94 -18.16 -11.14
C GLY A 93 10.79 -19.42 -10.90
N ILE A 94 10.36 -20.27 -9.97
CA ILE A 94 11.02 -21.54 -9.67
C ILE A 94 10.49 -22.53 -10.71
N LYS A 95 11.33 -22.88 -11.68
CA LYS A 95 11.05 -23.90 -12.70
C LYS A 95 12.09 -25.00 -12.60
#